data_AF-A0A1Q7FDI8-F1
#
_entry.id   AF-A0A1Q7FDI8-F1
#
_cell.length_a   1.000
_cell.length_b   1.000
_cell.length_c   1.000
_cell.angle_alpha   90.00
_cell.angle_beta   90.00
_cell.angle_gamma   90.00
#
_symmetry.space_group_name_H-M   'P 1'
#
loop_
_entity.id
_entity.type
_entity.pdbx_description
1 polymer ?
#
loop_
_entity_poly.entity_id
_entity_poly.type
_entity_poly.pdbx_seq_one_letter_code
_entity_poly.pdbx_strand_id
1 'polypeptide(L)' 'MKWSTTAGVAAALAILAYGTVLVFLAFDRNSHSASDTIRPFVITMGPVWVLAIWSAVSLLRGRHR' A
#
# COMPACT_ATOMS: atom_id res chain seq x y z
N MET A 1 13.84 14.61 -11.99
CA MET A 1 13.88 13.60 -10.91
C MET A 1 14.86 12.51 -11.28
N LYS A 2 15.54 11.88 -10.32
CA LYS A 2 16.42 10.74 -10.63
C LYS A 2 15.55 9.53 -11.02
N TRP A 3 15.83 8.92 -12.17
CA TRP A 3 15.11 7.73 -12.66
C TRP A 3 15.08 6.60 -11.62
N SER A 4 16.16 6.46 -10.86
CA SER A 4 16.26 5.50 -9.75
C SER A 4 15.21 5.71 -8.66
N THR A 5 14.85 6.97 -8.34
CA THR A 5 13.81 7.27 -7.34
C THR A 5 12.44 6.85 -7.85
N THR A 6 12.12 7.17 -9.11
CA THR A 6 10.84 6.77 -9.72
C THR A 6 10.71 5.25 -9.78
N ALA A 7 11.74 4.56 -10.25
CA ALA A 7 11.77 3.10 -10.31
C ALA A 7 11.65 2.47 -8.91
N GLY A 8 12.35 3.01 -7.90
CA GLY A 8 12.26 2.55 -6.52
C GLY A 8 10.87 2.71 -5.92
N VAL A 9 10.22 3.86 -6.12
CA VAL A 9 8.85 4.10 -5.66
C VAL A 9 7.86 3.16 -6.35
N ALA A 10 7.99 2.95 -7.66
CA ALA A 10 7.13 2.02 -8.41
C ALA A 10 7.28 0.58 -7.89
N ALA A 11 8.52 0.11 -7.67
CA ALA A 11 8.78 -1.21 -7.11
C ALA A 11 8.20 -1.36 -5.70
N ALA A 12 8.37 -0.37 -4.82
CA ALA A 12 7.81 -0.38 -3.48
C ALA A 12 6.27 -0.44 -3.48
N LEU A 13 5.60 0.33 -4.35
CA LEU A 13 4.15 0.29 -4.49
C LEU A 13 3.66 -1.05 -5.06
N ALA A 14 4.40 -1.66 -5.99
CA ALA A 14 4.07 -2.99 -6.51
C ALA A 14 4.16 -4.07 -5.41
N ILE A 15 5.21 -4.02 -4.58
CA ILE A 15 5.36 -4.91 -3.42
C ILE A 15 4.22 -4.69 -2.43
N LEU A 16 3.87 -3.43 -2.13
CA LEU A 16 2.75 -3.10 -1.24
C LEU A 16 1.43 -3.64 -1.78
N ALA A 17 1.16 -3.50 -3.09
CA ALA A 17 -0.04 -4.03 -3.73
C ALA A 17 -0.10 -5.55 -3.63
N TYR A 18 1.01 -6.24 -3.89
CA TYR A 18 1.08 -7.69 -3.75
C TYR A 18 0.85 -8.13 -2.29
N GLY A 19 1.53 -7.49 -1.33
CA GLY A 19 1.31 -7.74 0.10
C GLY A 19 -0.11 -7.45 0.56
N THR A 20 -0.76 -6.42 0.00
CA THR A 20 -2.17 -6.10 0.25
C THR A 20 -3.08 -7.27 -0.11
N VAL A 21 -2.84 -7.93 -1.26
CA VAL A 21 -3.60 -9.12 -1.66
C VAL A 21 -3.36 -10.29 -0.71
N LEU A 22 -2.12 -10.50 -0.28
CA LEU A 22 -1.79 -11.56 0.69
C LEU A 22 -2.48 -11.34 2.04
N VAL A 23 -2.52 -10.09 2.53
CA VAL A 23 -3.21 -9.73 3.77
C VAL A 23 -4.72 -9.91 3.63
N PHE A 24 -5.30 -9.51 2.49
CA PHE A 24 -6.72 -9.75 2.21
C PHE A 24 -7.04 -11.26 2.26
N LEU A 25 -6.25 -12.08 1.57
CA LEU A 25 -6.41 -13.54 1.58
C LEU A 25 -6.27 -14.11 2.99
N ALA A 26 -5.35 -13.58 3.81
CA ALA A 26 -5.17 -14.01 5.19
C ALA A 26 -6.42 -13.74 6.05
N PHE A 27 -7.07 -12.59 5.88
CA PHE A 27 -8.34 -12.30 6.57
C PHE A 27 -9.52 -13.07 6.01
N ASP A 28 -9.55 -13.32 4.71
CA ASP A 28 -10.65 -14.01 4.04
C ASP A 28 -10.68 -15.52 4.33
N ARG A 29 -9.52 -16.15 4.57
CA ARG A 29 -9.36 -17.60 4.79
C ARG A 29 -10.28 -18.21 5.85
N ASN A 30 -10.71 -17.45 6.85
CA ASN A 30 -11.57 -17.94 7.94
C ASN A 30 -12.78 -17.03 8.18
N SER A 31 -13.22 -16.36 7.13
CA SER A 31 -14.29 -15.37 7.15
C SER A 31 -15.67 -16.03 7.01
N HIS A 32 -16.66 -15.54 7.76
CA HIS A 32 -18.06 -15.99 7.67
C HIS A 32 -18.96 -14.98 6.94
N SER A 33 -18.44 -13.78 6.65
CA SER A 33 -19.14 -12.71 5.96
C SER A 33 -18.16 -11.71 5.34
N ALA A 34 -18.57 -10.99 4.29
CA ALA A 34 -17.71 -9.97 3.69
C ALA A 34 -17.26 -8.89 4.69
N SER A 35 -18.09 -8.58 5.70
CA SER A 35 -17.75 -7.64 6.76
C SER A 35 -16.58 -8.11 7.62
N ASP A 36 -16.48 -9.43 7.89
CA ASP A 36 -15.40 -10.01 8.68
C ASP A 36 -14.04 -9.92 7.97
N THR A 37 -14.03 -9.92 6.64
CA THR A 37 -12.83 -9.68 5.83
C THR A 37 -12.54 -8.17 5.71
N ILE A 38 -13.52 -7.38 5.26
CA ILE A 38 -13.31 -5.99 4.86
C ILE A 38 -12.99 -5.08 6.05
N ARG A 39 -13.68 -5.25 7.19
CA ARG A 39 -13.48 -4.36 8.34
C ARG A 39 -12.04 -4.40 8.87
N PRO A 40 -11.46 -5.55 9.26
CA PRO A 40 -10.07 -5.58 9.70
C PRO A 40 -9.11 -5.21 8.58
N PHE A 41 -9.37 -5.63 7.34
CA PHE A 41 -8.53 -5.31 6.19
C PHE A 41 -8.36 -3.80 5.98
N VAL A 42 -9.47 -3.05 5.96
CA VAL A 42 -9.43 -1.59 5.75
C VAL A 42 -8.78 -0.89 6.94
N ILE A 43 -9.06 -1.33 8.16
CA ILE A 43 -8.44 -0.77 9.37
C ILE A 43 -6.92 -0.94 9.34
N THR A 44 -6.41 -2.08 8.87
CA THR A 44 -4.97 -2.34 8.81
C THR A 44 -4.30 -1.71 7.59
N MET A 45 -4.88 -1.87 6.39
CA MET A 45 -4.23 -1.49 5.13
C MET A 45 -4.49 -0.04 4.73
N GLY A 46 -5.63 0.53 5.13
CA GLY A 46 -5.98 1.92 4.84
C GLY A 46 -4.90 2.91 5.31
N PRO A 47 -4.50 2.88 6.59
CA PRO A 47 -3.43 3.75 7.10
C PRO A 47 -2.08 3.53 6.39
N VAL A 48 -1.73 2.28 6.06
CA VAL A 48 -0.50 1.94 5.34
C VAL A 48 -0.47 2.58 3.95
N TRP A 49 -1.57 2.50 3.21
CA TRP A 49 -1.69 3.12 1.89
C TRP A 49 -1.63 4.65 1.94
N VAL A 50 -2.26 5.27 2.95
CA VAL A 50 -2.18 6.73 3.16
C VAL A 50 -0.71 7.16 3.33
N LEU A 51 0.04 6.48 4.20
CA LEU A 51 1.45 6.78 4.44
C LEU A 51 2.32 6.51 3.21
N ALA A 52 2.09 5.40 2.51
CA ALA A 52 2.83 5.04 1.30
C ALA A 52 2.63 6.08 0.19
N ILE A 53 1.39 6.51 -0.06
CA ILE A 53 1.08 7.52 -1.07
C ILE A 53 1.70 8.87 -0.68
N TRP A 54 1.56 9.30 0.58
CA TRP A 54 2.13 10.57 1.02
C TRP A 54 3.67 10.58 0.90
N SER A 55 4.32 9.48 1.28
CA SER A 55 5.77 9.31 1.14
C SER A 55 6.19 9.31 -0.33
N ALA A 56 5.47 8.57 -1.18
CA ALA A 56 5.72 8.53 -2.63
C ALA A 56 5.57 9.92 -3.25
N VAL A 57 4.49 10.65 -2.98
CA VAL A 57 4.29 12.02 -3.47
C VAL A 57 5.42 12.94 -2.99
N SER A 58 5.83 12.85 -1.73
CA SER A 58 6.91 13.66 -1.17
C SER A 58 8.26 13.38 -1.84
N LEU A 59 8.58 12.10 -2.09
CA LEU A 59 9.81 11.69 -2.78
C LEU A 59 9.78 12.05 -4.27
N LEU A 60 8.61 11.93 -4.90
CA LEU A 60 8.45 12.16 -6.33
C LEU A 60 8.35 13.65 -6.68
N ARG A 61 7.91 14.52 -5.77
CA ARG A 61 7.81 15.96 -6.06
C ARG A 61 9.15 16.61 -6.43
N GLY A 62 10.28 15.98 -6.11
CA GLY A 62 11.60 16.51 -6.43
C GLY A 62 11.88 17.79 -5.65
N ARG A 63 13.13 17.97 -5.22
CA ARG A 63 13.50 19.16 -4.48
C ARG A 63 13.46 20.38 -5.41
N HIS A 64 12.39 21.16 -5.36
CA HIS A 64 12.33 22.53 -5.91
C HIS A 64 13.00 23.51 -4.92
N ARG A 65 14.18 23.12 -4.41
CA ARG A 65 15.11 23.94 -3.62
C ARG A 65 16.54 23.49 -3.92
#